data_AF-A0A952W8Q0-F1
#
_entry.id   AF-A0A952W8Q0-F1
#
_cell.length_a   1.000
_cell.length_b   1.000
_cell.length_c   1.000
_cell.angle_alpha   90.00
_cell.angle_beta   90.00
_cell.angle_gamma   90.00
#
_symmetry.space_group_name_H-M   'P 1'
#
loop_
_entity.id
_entity.type
_entity.pdbx_description
1 polymer ?
#
loop_
_entity_poly.entity_id
_entity_poly.type
_entity_poly.pdbx_seq_one_letter_code
_entity_poly.pdbx_strand_id
1 'polypeptide(L)'
;MATYTPGKMIECTIQSVPLAKGPKDTIARLMRRDPATAKALRAGQRIRRQTTPTTGRGGRVWYIRPRCGKVVKVAKGQSWQMPYTPDIARDLESVASYLSVK
;
A
#
# COMPACT_ATOMS: atom_id res chain seq x y z
N MET A 1 5.60 -20.57 -13.05
CA MET A 1 5.10 -19.88 -11.84
C MET A 1 6.18 -19.97 -10.78
N ALA A 2 6.63 -18.84 -10.23
CA ALA A 2 7.56 -18.86 -9.11
C ALA A 2 6.76 -19.24 -7.85
N THR A 3 6.91 -20.49 -7.41
CA THR A 3 6.20 -21.00 -6.24
C THR A 3 6.97 -20.64 -4.98
N TYR A 4 6.56 -19.55 -4.33
CA TYR A 4 7.10 -19.16 -3.02
C TYR A 4 6.43 -19.93 -1.89
N THR A 5 7.16 -20.18 -0.81
CA THR A 5 6.60 -20.82 0.39
C THR A 5 5.59 -19.86 1.06
N PRO A 6 4.32 -20.27 1.24
CA PRO A 6 3.34 -19.48 1.97
C PRO A 6 3.83 -19.11 3.38
N GLY A 7 3.57 -17.88 3.80
CA GLY A 7 3.97 -17.37 5.12
C GLY A 7 5.43 -16.91 5.24
N LYS A 8 6.28 -17.21 4.24
CA LYS A 8 7.65 -16.67 4.21
C LYS A 8 7.63 -15.20 3.81
N MET A 9 8.53 -14.42 4.40
CA MET A 9 8.77 -13.03 3.97
C MET A 9 9.52 -13.04 2.64
N ILE A 10 8.99 -12.31 1.66
CA ILE A 10 9.64 -12.06 0.38
C ILE A 10 10.07 -10.59 0.31
N GLU A 11 11.20 -10.33 -0.31
CA GLU A 11 11.69 -8.98 -0.55
C GLU A 11 11.43 -8.59 -2.00
N CYS A 12 10.67 -7.53 -2.20
CA CYS A 12 10.33 -7.01 -3.53
C CYS A 12 11.06 -5.68 -3.74
N THR A 13 11.71 -5.51 -4.89
CA THR A 13 12.38 -4.26 -5.30
C THR A 13 11.83 -3.76 -6.62
N ILE A 14 11.49 -2.48 -6.70
CA ILE A 14 10.97 -1.84 -7.93
C ILE A 14 12.13 -1.55 -8.89
N GLN A 15 12.21 -2.28 -10.00
CA GLN A 15 13.23 -2.04 -11.04
C GLN A 15 12.82 -0.93 -12.01
N SER A 16 11.54 -0.88 -12.38
CA SER A 16 10.99 0.11 -13.31
C SER A 16 9.61 0.57 -12.82
N VAL A 17 9.30 1.85 -13.00
CA VAL A 17 8.02 2.40 -12.55
C VAL A 17 7.03 2.35 -13.73
N PRO A 18 5.88 1.67 -13.58
CA PRO A 18 4.86 1.64 -14.63
C PRO A 18 4.28 3.04 -14.86
N LEU A 19 4.11 3.39 -16.13
CA LEU A 19 3.40 4.61 -16.56
C LEU A 19 1.88 4.46 -16.33
N ALA A 20 1.35 3.28 -16.62
CA ALA A 20 -0.06 2.98 -16.46
C ALA A 20 -0.49 2.98 -14.99
N LYS A 21 -1.69 3.52 -14.72
CA LYS A 21 -2.25 3.61 -13.37
C LYS A 21 -2.51 2.23 -12.74
N GLY A 22 -3.01 1.26 -13.50
CA GLY A 22 -3.38 -0.06 -13.00
C GLY A 22 -2.21 -0.79 -12.32
N PRO A 23 -1.10 -1.07 -13.03
CA PRO A 23 0.07 -1.71 -12.43
C PRO A 23 0.66 -0.92 -11.26
N LYS A 24 0.64 0.42 -11.33
CA LYS A 24 1.10 1.29 -10.25
C LYS A 24 0.26 1.13 -8.98
N ASP A 25 -1.06 1.04 -9.12
CA ASP A 25 -1.97 0.81 -7.99
C ASP A 25 -1.82 -0.61 -7.43
N THR A 26 -1.51 -1.61 -8.26
CA THR A 26 -1.19 -2.98 -7.83
C THR A 26 0.10 -3.03 -7.02
N ILE A 27 1.20 -2.43 -7.51
CA ILE A 27 2.46 -2.33 -6.75
C ILE A 27 2.20 -1.60 -5.42
N ALA A 28 1.50 -0.47 -5.46
CA ALA A 28 1.18 0.27 -4.24
C ALA A 28 0.37 -0.57 -3.24
N ARG A 29 -0.52 -1.46 -3.71
CA ARG A 29 -1.29 -2.37 -2.85
C ARG A 29 -0.41 -3.47 -2.24
N LEU A 30 0.53 -4.03 -3.00
CA LEU A 30 1.51 -4.99 -2.48
C LEU A 30 2.39 -4.34 -1.40
N MET A 31 2.88 -3.13 -1.64
CA MET A 31 3.64 -2.36 -0.65
C MET A 31 2.86 -2.12 0.65
N ARG A 32 1.52 -2.01 0.62
CA ARG A 32 0.71 -1.86 1.84
C ARG A 32 0.65 -3.11 2.72
N ARG A 33 1.07 -4.27 2.21
CA ARG A 33 1.15 -5.52 2.98
C ARG A 33 2.42 -5.60 3.84
N ASP A 34 3.39 -4.73 3.62
CA ASP A 34 4.52 -4.58 4.54
C ASP A 34 4.02 -4.19 5.95
N PRO A 35 4.41 -4.93 7.01
CA PRO A 35 4.03 -4.62 8.38
C PRO A 35 4.35 -3.18 8.81
N ALA A 36 5.49 -2.61 8.38
CA ALA A 36 5.89 -1.26 8.73
C ALA A 36 4.94 -0.23 8.08
N THR A 37 4.67 -0.40 6.78
CA THR A 37 3.70 0.39 6.03
C THR A 37 2.29 0.27 6.63
N ALA A 38 1.84 -0.93 6.97
CA ALA A 38 0.53 -1.15 7.59
C ALA A 38 0.41 -0.44 8.95
N LYS A 39 1.47 -0.47 9.78
CA LYS A 39 1.54 0.27 11.05
C LYS A 39 1.45 1.78 10.82
N ALA A 40 2.19 2.32 9.85
CA ALA A 40 2.15 3.74 9.51
C ALA A 40 0.76 4.18 9.01
N LEU A 41 0.08 3.36 8.20
CA LEU A 41 -1.30 3.63 7.76
C LEU A 41 -2.29 3.67 8.93
N ARG A 42 -2.19 2.72 9.88
CA ARG A 42 -3.01 2.74 11.10
C ARG A 42 -2.76 3.98 11.95
N ALA A 43 -1.50 4.37 12.11
CA ALA A 43 -1.13 5.59 12.83
C ALA A 43 -1.69 6.85 12.15
N GLY A 44 -1.56 6.97 10.83
CA GLY A 44 -2.13 8.07 10.06
C GLY A 44 -3.65 8.17 10.18
N GLN A 45 -4.34 7.02 10.16
CA GLN A 45 -5.79 6.97 10.35
C GLN A 45 -6.21 7.40 11.77
N ARG A 46 -5.44 7.01 12.79
CA ARG A 46 -5.68 7.45 14.18
C ARG A 46 -5.58 8.97 14.30
N ILE A 47 -4.50 9.57 13.79
CA ILE A 47 -4.31 11.02 13.79
C ILE A 47 -5.47 11.70 13.05
N ARG A 48 -5.83 11.19 11.86
CA ARG A 48 -6.94 11.75 11.09
C ARG A 48 -8.22 11.82 11.90
N ARG A 49 -8.59 10.75 12.62
CA ARG A 49 -9.81 10.74 13.45
C ARG A 49 -9.76 11.78 14.57
N GLN A 50 -8.59 12.04 15.14
CA GLN A 50 -8.40 13.04 16.20
C GLN A 50 -8.42 14.48 15.68
N THR A 51 -7.92 14.71 14.46
CA THR A 51 -7.78 16.05 13.88
C THR A 51 -8.85 16.38 12.84
N THR A 52 -9.84 15.50 12.63
CA THR A 52 -10.92 15.73 11.65
C THR A 52 -11.73 16.95 12.06
N PRO A 53 -11.73 18.03 11.27
CA PRO A 53 -12.46 19.23 11.64
C PRO A 53 -13.96 18.98 11.52
N THR A 54 -14.71 19.56 12.45
CA THR A 54 -16.17 19.47 12.52
C THR A 54 -16.78 20.85 12.35
N THR A 55 -17.97 20.88 11.77
CA THR A 55 -18.76 22.11 11.58
C THR A 55 -20.19 21.87 12.04
N GLY A 56 -20.81 22.87 12.66
CA GLY A 56 -22.20 22.80 13.10
C GLY A 56 -23.15 23.42 12.07
N ARG A 57 -24.23 22.71 11.71
CA ARG A 57 -25.32 23.27 10.89
C ARG A 57 -26.67 22.70 11.34
N GLY A 58 -27.59 23.58 11.73
CA GLY A 58 -28.95 23.20 12.15
C GLY A 58 -28.99 22.22 13.33
N GLY A 59 -28.14 22.43 14.35
CA GLY A 59 -28.03 21.55 15.51
C GLY A 59 -27.36 20.19 15.24
N ARG A 60 -26.81 19.97 14.03
CA ARG A 60 -26.09 18.73 13.67
C ARG A 60 -24.60 19.00 13.45
N VAL A 61 -23.78 18.01 13.83
CA VAL A 61 -22.33 18.01 13.58
C VAL A 61 -22.02 17.35 12.25
N TRP A 62 -21.31 18.07 11.39
CA TRP A 62 -20.84 17.60 10.10
C TRP A 62 -19.31 17.46 10.12
N TYR A 63 -18.81 16.26 9.86
CA TYR A 63 -17.38 15.99 9.76
C TYR A 63 -16.86 16.35 8.36
N ILE A 64 -15.88 17.24 8.29
CA ILE A 64 -15.17 17.53 7.05
C ILE A 64 -14.26 16.34 6.74
N ARG A 65 -14.18 15.89 5.48
CA ARG A 65 -13.36 14.74 5.09
C ARG A 65 -12.02 15.21 4.47
N PRO A 66 -10.93 15.36 5.26
CA PRO A 66 -9.64 15.77 4.69
C PRO A 66 -9.05 14.67 3.79
N ARG A 67 -8.23 15.10 2.82
CA ARG A 67 -7.48 14.16 1.97
C ARG A 67 -6.55 13.30 2.83
N CYS A 68 -6.54 12.00 2.58
CA CYS A 68 -5.69 11.07 3.31
C CYS A 68 -4.23 11.25 2.88
N GLY A 69 -3.32 11.24 3.86
CA GLY A 69 -1.89 11.11 3.60
C GLY A 69 -1.59 9.79 2.89
N LYS A 70 -0.65 9.81 1.95
CA LYS A 70 -0.17 8.61 1.24
C LYS A 70 1.16 8.19 1.85
N VAL A 71 1.18 7.04 2.52
CA VAL A 71 2.40 6.46 3.10
C VAL A 71 3.27 5.80 2.01
N VAL A 72 2.63 5.20 1.01
CA VAL A 72 3.30 4.46 -0.06
C VAL A 72 3.50 5.35 -1.28
N LYS A 73 4.73 5.36 -1.80
CA LYS A 73 5.09 6.01 -3.07
C LYS A 73 5.85 5.03 -3.95
N VAL A 74 5.26 4.63 -5.08
CA VAL A 74 5.92 3.77 -6.06
C VAL A 74 7.05 4.55 -6.74
N ALA A 75 8.29 4.22 -6.39
CA ALA A 75 9.49 4.85 -6.93
C ALA A 75 10.55 3.78 -7.25
N LYS A 76 11.33 4.01 -8.32
CA LYS A 76 12.41 3.11 -8.73
C LYS A 76 13.43 2.94 -7.60
N GLY A 77 13.88 1.71 -7.39
CA GLY A 77 14.86 1.36 -6.36
C GLY A 77 14.30 1.18 -4.95
N GLN A 78 13.00 1.43 -4.72
CA GLN A 78 12.41 1.10 -3.42
C GLN A 78 12.26 -0.41 -3.25
N SER A 79 12.67 -0.89 -2.08
CA SER A 79 12.42 -2.25 -1.62
C SER A 79 11.44 -2.27 -0.45
N TRP A 80 10.70 -3.36 -0.34
CA TRP A 80 9.85 -3.64 0.82
C TRP A 80 9.77 -5.15 1.05
N GLN A 81 9.39 -5.52 2.28
CA GLN A 81 9.20 -6.91 2.67
C GLN A 81 7.74 -7.16 2.99
N MET A 82 7.19 -8.28 2.53
CA MET A 82 5.84 -8.69 2.87
C MET A 82 5.74 -10.21 3.01
N PRO A 83 4.82 -10.74 3.83
CA PRO A 83 4.55 -12.16 3.84
C PRO A 83 3.93 -12.57 2.51
N TYR A 84 4.46 -13.64 1.92
CA TYR A 84 3.86 -14.25 0.74
C TYR A 84 2.62 -15.05 1.12
N THR A 85 1.51 -14.79 0.44
CA THR A 85 0.26 -15.52 0.58
C THR A 85 -0.26 -15.93 -0.80
N PRO A 86 -0.87 -17.12 -0.98
CA PRO A 86 -1.26 -17.58 -2.32
C PRO A 86 -2.25 -16.66 -3.06
N ASP A 87 -3.02 -15.84 -2.34
CA ASP A 87 -3.94 -14.85 -2.93
C ASP A 87 -3.23 -13.75 -3.74
N ILE A 88 -1.97 -13.45 -3.43
CA ILE A 88 -1.21 -12.39 -4.12
C ILE A 88 -0.41 -12.91 -5.33
N ALA A 89 -0.45 -14.21 -5.62
CA ALA A 89 0.31 -14.81 -6.73
C ALA A 89 -0.02 -14.14 -8.08
N ARG A 90 -1.31 -13.97 -8.37
CA ARG A 90 -1.77 -13.34 -9.63
C ARG A 90 -1.42 -11.85 -9.70
N ASP A 91 -1.46 -11.16 -8.57
CA ASP A 91 -1.04 -9.75 -8.51
C ASP A 91 0.46 -9.62 -8.80
N LEU A 92 1.29 -10.49 -8.22
CA LEU A 92 2.73 -10.56 -8.45
C LEU A 92 3.06 -10.90 -9.92
N GLU A 93 2.36 -11.86 -10.52
CA GLU A 93 2.51 -12.20 -11.94
C GLU A 93 2.20 -11.01 -12.85
N SER A 94 1.13 -10.28 -12.55
CA SER A 94 0.73 -9.10 -13.35
C SER A 94 1.76 -7.97 -13.32
N VAL A 95 2.60 -7.88 -12.29
CA VAL A 95 3.61 -6.82 -12.14
C VAL A 95 5.05 -7.35 -12.17
N ALA A 96 5.25 -8.62 -12.53
CA ALA A 96 6.55 -9.28 -12.51
C ALA A 96 7.61 -8.58 -13.37
N SER A 97 7.19 -7.94 -14.47
CA SER A 97 8.07 -7.16 -15.35
C SER A 97 8.64 -5.88 -14.73
N TYR A 98 8.05 -5.41 -13.62
CA TYR A 98 8.47 -4.19 -12.92
C TYR A 98 9.24 -4.47 -11.63
N LEU A 99 9.20 -5.71 -11.13
CA LEU A 99 9.68 -6.08 -9.80
C LEU A 99 10.78 -7.15 -9.87
N SER A 100 11.76 -7.01 -8.99
CA SER A 100 12.66 -8.08 -8.60
C SER A 100 12.18 -8.66 -7.27
N VAL A 101 11.89 -9.96 -7.22
CA VAL A 101 11.46 -10.65 -6.00
C VAL A 101 12.57 -11.60 -5.54
N LYS A 102 12.91 -11.55 -4.26
CA LYS A 102 13.87 -12.44 -3.58
C LYS A 102 13.18 -13.20 -2.45
#